data_AF-A0AAT9TQB0-F1
#
_entry.id   AF-A0AAT9TQB0-F1
#
_cell.length_a   1.000
_cell.length_b   1.000
_cell.length_c   1.000
_cell.angle_alpha   90.00
_cell.angle_beta   90.00
_cell.angle_gamma   90.00
#
_symmetry.space_group_name_H-M   'P 1'
#
loop_
_entity.id
_entity.type
_entity.pdbx_description
1 polymer ?
#
loop_
_entity_poly.entity_id
_entity_poly.type
_entity_poly.pdbx_seq_one_letter_code
_entity_poly.pdbx_strand_id
1 'polypeptide(L)'
;MFDLTIATLGTIGVLVGIVAGIITIILEARRIHWPAWISGKKWWKAILVFVVVGAVATGLAISGYLLAQRTTVTEELGGVDLSGYCTSYGFKGTQGMGCQSLIDLGDACDKRFDRDGDTMKFTEPDDPNTGVCVTASGRNTEIGVDNLPEYCREKYKQTHKVKALSSPPHKWICRTAVDPTLVCSWHYQSRDAVGRKDDVDEQWKCYEEKRL
;
A
#
# COMPACT_ATOMS: atom_id res chain seq x y z
N MET A 1 22.56 0.34 -6.38
CA MET A 1 23.33 0.39 -7.64
C MET A 1 22.69 -0.47 -8.74
N PHE A 2 21.35 -0.43 -8.90
CA PHE A 2 20.60 -1.25 -9.89
C PHE A 2 19.50 -0.49 -10.65
N ASP A 3 19.32 0.82 -10.45
CA ASP A 3 18.22 1.56 -11.09
C ASP A 3 18.57 2.23 -12.43
N LEU A 4 19.84 2.23 -12.85
CA LEU A 4 20.22 2.84 -14.13
C LEU A 4 19.94 1.96 -15.36
N THR A 5 19.63 0.68 -15.18
CA THR A 5 19.40 -0.29 -16.27
C THR A 5 17.95 -0.35 -16.74
N ILE A 6 16.97 -0.03 -15.89
CA ILE A 6 15.54 -0.12 -16.27
C ILE A 6 15.11 1.11 -17.10
N ALA A 7 15.62 2.30 -16.77
CA ALA A 7 15.34 3.52 -17.53
C ALA A 7 15.95 3.50 -18.96
N THR A 8 17.09 2.82 -19.12
CA THR A 8 17.75 2.64 -20.43
C THR A 8 17.05 1.58 -21.29
N LEU A 9 16.47 0.53 -20.69
CA LEU A 9 15.69 -0.48 -21.42
C LEU A 9 14.35 0.08 -21.95
N GLY A 10 13.66 0.92 -21.17
CA GLY A 10 12.40 1.56 -21.59
C GLY A 10 12.60 2.52 -22.77
N THR A 11 13.70 3.28 -22.78
CA THR A 11 14.02 4.23 -23.85
C THR A 11 14.46 3.53 -25.14
N ILE A 12 15.20 2.41 -25.05
CA ILE A 12 15.54 1.58 -26.21
C ILE A 12 14.27 0.94 -26.81
N GLY A 13 13.34 0.44 -25.99
CA GLY A 13 12.08 -0.13 -26.48
C GLY A 13 11.22 0.86 -27.25
N VAL A 14 11.15 2.12 -26.78
CA VAL A 14 10.43 3.21 -27.47
C VAL A 14 11.13 3.58 -28.79
N LEU A 15 12.45 3.67 -28.81
CA LEU A 15 13.21 3.95 -30.03
C LEU A 15 13.08 2.83 -31.07
N VAL A 16 13.12 1.56 -30.67
CA VAL A 16 12.92 0.41 -31.56
C VAL A 16 11.49 0.39 -32.11
N GLY A 17 10.48 0.71 -31.30
CA GLY A 17 9.08 0.82 -31.75
C GLY A 17 8.87 1.94 -32.76
N ILE A 18 9.51 3.11 -32.57
CA ILE A 18 9.44 4.24 -33.50
C ILE A 18 10.15 3.90 -34.81
N VAL A 19 11.35 3.30 -34.74
CA VAL A 19 12.11 2.92 -35.94
C VAL A 19 11.39 1.81 -36.72
N ALA A 20 10.84 0.80 -36.03
CA ALA A 20 10.03 -0.24 -36.67
C ALA A 20 8.79 0.35 -37.35
N GLY A 21 8.05 1.24 -36.67
CA GLY A 21 6.90 1.93 -37.24
C GLY A 21 7.24 2.78 -38.47
N ILE A 22 8.36 3.50 -38.43
CA ILE A 22 8.86 4.26 -39.59
C ILE A 22 9.24 3.33 -40.75
N ILE A 23 9.90 2.19 -40.47
CA ILE A 23 10.26 1.19 -41.49
C ILE A 23 9.01 0.56 -42.10
N THR A 24 7.99 0.21 -41.30
CA THR A 24 6.73 -0.34 -41.83
C THR A 24 6.02 0.70 -42.71
N ILE A 25 5.97 1.98 -42.31
CA ILE A 25 5.42 3.07 -43.11
C ILE A 25 6.19 3.24 -44.43
N ILE A 26 7.52 3.14 -44.41
CA ILE A 26 8.36 3.23 -45.62
C ILE A 26 8.17 2.01 -46.54
N LEU A 27 8.04 0.80 -45.98
CA LEU A 27 7.82 -0.44 -46.73
C LEU A 27 6.41 -0.49 -47.35
N GLU A 28 5.38 -0.04 -46.64
CA GLU A 28 4.01 0.10 -47.17
C GLU A 28 3.95 1.20 -48.24
N ALA A 29 4.67 2.32 -48.05
CA ALA A 29 4.76 3.41 -49.03
C ALA A 29 5.42 2.99 -50.35
N ARG A 30 6.25 1.93 -50.35
CA ARG A 30 6.87 1.36 -51.56
C ARG A 30 5.93 0.48 -52.38
N ARG A 31 4.85 -0.02 -51.79
CA ARG A 31 3.89 -0.93 -52.44
C ARG A 31 2.67 -0.19 -53.04
N ILE A 32 2.55 1.11 -52.79
CA ILE A 32 1.50 1.97 -53.32
C ILE A 32 1.97 2.54 -54.66
N HIS A 33 1.31 2.16 -55.75
CA HIS A 33 1.48 2.80 -57.04
C HIS A 33 0.89 4.21 -56.94
N TRP A 34 1.76 5.20 -56.76
CA TRP A 34 1.33 6.58 -56.61
C TRP A 34 0.76 7.11 -57.93
N PRO A 35 -0.47 7.67 -57.94
CA PRO A 35 -1.03 8.26 -59.14
C PRO A 35 -0.17 9.46 -59.58
N ALA A 36 0.09 9.59 -60.88
CA ALA A 36 0.99 10.57 -61.50
C ALA A 36 0.57 12.05 -61.35
N TRP A 37 -0.41 12.36 -60.50
CA TRP A 37 -0.96 13.71 -60.27
C TRP A 37 -0.30 14.47 -59.10
N ILE A 38 0.81 13.97 -58.55
CA ILE A 38 1.45 14.53 -57.33
C ILE A 38 2.69 15.40 -57.68
N SER A 39 2.82 15.87 -58.92
CA SER A 39 3.92 16.74 -59.37
C SER A 39 3.67 18.24 -59.15
N GLY A 40 2.86 18.63 -58.17
CA GLY A 40 2.54 20.02 -57.88
C GLY A 40 3.46 20.66 -56.83
N LYS A 41 4.28 21.64 -57.24
CA LYS A 41 5.16 22.54 -56.41
C LYS A 41 4.54 23.15 -55.14
N LYS A 42 3.25 22.92 -54.83
CA LYS A 42 2.52 23.48 -53.70
C LYS A 42 2.39 22.53 -52.50
N TRP A 43 2.67 21.23 -52.66
CA TRP A 43 2.45 20.22 -51.60
C TRP A 43 3.53 20.23 -50.49
N TRP A 44 4.74 20.70 -50.79
CA TRP A 44 5.80 20.80 -49.78
C TRP A 44 5.42 21.71 -48.60
N LYS A 45 4.58 22.73 -48.83
CA LYS A 45 4.07 23.61 -47.77
C LYS A 45 3.15 22.89 -46.79
N ALA A 46 2.33 21.94 -47.28
CA ALA A 46 1.44 21.17 -46.42
C ALA A 46 2.24 20.20 -45.53
N ILE A 47 3.26 19.53 -46.09
CA ILE A 47 4.16 18.65 -45.32
C ILE A 47 4.89 19.45 -44.24
N LEU A 48 5.40 20.64 -44.57
CA LEU A 48 6.12 21.49 -43.63
C LEU A 48 5.23 21.93 -42.46
N VAL A 49 3.96 22.26 -42.72
CA VAL A 49 2.98 22.58 -41.67
C VAL A 49 2.73 21.38 -40.76
N PHE A 50 2.54 20.17 -41.30
CA PHE A 50 2.35 18.97 -40.48
C PHE A 50 3.57 18.64 -39.61
N VAL A 51 4.79 18.80 -40.14
CA VAL A 51 6.02 18.59 -39.37
C VAL A 51 6.15 19.60 -38.25
N VAL A 52 5.85 20.88 -38.50
CA VAL A 52 5.89 21.93 -37.47
C VAL A 52 4.84 21.68 -36.39
N VAL A 53 3.60 21.34 -36.76
CA VAL A 53 2.54 21.03 -35.78
C VAL A 53 2.90 19.79 -34.96
N GLY A 54 3.45 18.74 -35.59
CA GLY A 54 3.94 17.56 -34.89
C GLY A 54 5.06 17.88 -33.90
N ALA A 55 6.04 18.69 -34.31
CA ALA A 55 7.13 19.11 -33.44
C ALA A 55 6.64 19.95 -32.24
N VAL A 56 5.69 20.85 -32.46
CA VAL A 56 5.08 21.66 -31.38
C VAL A 56 4.27 20.78 -30.41
N ALA A 57 3.46 19.85 -30.91
CA ALA A 57 2.68 18.94 -30.07
C ALA A 57 3.60 18.03 -29.22
N THR A 58 4.68 17.54 -29.81
CA THR A 58 5.66 16.71 -29.11
C THR A 58 6.45 17.52 -28.09
N GLY A 59 6.84 18.75 -28.44
CA GLY A 59 7.49 19.68 -27.51
C GLY A 59 6.61 20.03 -26.31
N LEU A 60 5.32 20.27 -26.53
CA LEU A 60 4.35 20.52 -25.45
C LEU A 60 4.17 19.29 -24.55
N ALA A 61 4.08 18.09 -25.12
CA ALA A 61 3.98 16.84 -24.33
C ALA A 61 5.22 16.58 -23.47
N ILE A 62 6.42 16.77 -24.02
CA ILE A 62 7.69 16.63 -23.28
C ILE A 62 7.80 17.70 -22.20
N SER A 63 7.44 18.95 -22.50
CA SER A 63 7.45 20.03 -21.51
C SER A 63 6.46 19.78 -20.37
N GLY A 64 5.27 19.24 -20.68
CA GLY A 64 4.29 18.83 -19.67
C GLY A 64 4.77 17.67 -18.81
N TYR A 65 5.48 16.71 -19.40
CA TYR A 65 6.08 15.60 -18.66
C TYR A 65 7.23 16.06 -17.74
N LEU A 66 8.09 16.96 -18.21
CA LEU A 66 9.18 17.53 -17.41
C LEU A 66 8.65 18.46 -16.30
N LEU A 67 7.60 19.23 -16.55
CA LEU A 67 6.91 20.02 -15.52
C LEU A 67 6.13 19.15 -14.53
N ALA A 68 5.72 17.94 -14.93
CA ALA A 68 5.11 16.95 -14.04
C ALA A 68 6.13 16.27 -13.11
N GLN A 69 7.42 16.28 -13.45
CA GLN A 69 8.51 15.96 -12.51
C GLN A 69 8.74 17.13 -11.54
N ARG A 70 7.68 17.58 -10.87
CA ARG A 70 7.76 18.53 -9.75
C ARG A 70 8.77 18.00 -8.74
N THR A 71 9.78 18.80 -8.48
CA THR A 71 10.76 18.64 -7.41
C THR A 71 10.02 18.49 -6.08
N THR A 72 9.91 17.25 -5.58
CA THR A 72 9.42 16.98 -4.23
C THR A 72 10.55 17.26 -3.26
N VAL A 73 10.43 18.33 -2.46
CA VAL A 73 11.34 18.54 -1.34
C VAL A 73 10.97 17.51 -0.29
N THR A 74 11.95 16.68 0.07
CA THR A 74 11.80 15.67 1.12
C THR A 74 12.54 16.18 2.35
N GLU A 75 11.81 16.50 3.41
CA GLU A 75 12.36 16.94 4.70
C GLU A 75 12.18 15.81 5.73
N GLU A 76 13.20 15.47 6.50
CA GLU A 76 13.06 14.47 7.57
C GLU A 76 12.33 15.10 8.77
N LEU A 77 11.22 14.49 9.19
CA LEU A 77 10.43 14.92 10.34
C LEU A 77 10.90 14.24 11.64
N GLY A 78 11.38 12.99 11.54
CA GLY A 78 11.88 12.20 12.66
C GLY A 78 11.41 10.75 12.62
N GLY A 79 11.35 10.09 13.78
CA GLY A 79 10.97 8.67 13.90
C GLY A 79 9.47 8.40 13.78
N VAL A 80 9.11 7.14 13.51
CA VAL A 80 7.73 6.65 13.54
C VAL A 80 7.32 6.31 14.99
N ASP A 81 6.37 7.07 15.56
CA ASP A 81 5.78 6.78 16.87
C ASP A 81 4.66 5.74 16.79
N LEU A 82 5.05 4.48 16.55
CA LEU A 82 4.09 3.38 16.50
C LEU A 82 3.41 3.11 17.85
N SER A 83 4.12 3.32 18.97
CA SER A 83 3.56 3.05 20.30
C SER A 83 2.45 4.03 20.63
N GLY A 84 2.69 5.33 20.43
CA GLY A 84 1.68 6.36 20.65
C GLY A 84 0.45 6.13 19.77
N TYR A 85 0.67 5.80 18.50
CA TYR A 85 -0.42 5.44 17.57
C TYR A 85 -1.22 4.24 18.08
N CYS A 86 -0.57 3.13 18.46
CA CYS A 86 -1.30 1.96 18.94
C CYS A 86 -2.08 2.24 20.23
N THR A 87 -1.50 3.02 21.16
CA THR A 87 -2.18 3.42 22.39
C THR A 87 -3.38 4.34 22.13
N SER A 88 -3.33 5.23 21.13
CA SER A 88 -4.49 6.08 20.80
C SER A 88 -5.71 5.28 20.30
N TYR A 89 -5.47 4.10 19.72
CA TYR A 89 -6.52 3.15 19.32
C TYR A 89 -6.82 2.09 20.39
N GLY A 90 -6.27 2.22 21.59
CA GLY A 90 -6.55 1.35 22.74
C GLY A 90 -5.78 0.02 22.76
N PHE A 91 -4.82 -0.19 21.85
CA PHE A 91 -3.96 -1.36 21.90
C PHE A 91 -2.92 -1.22 23.02
N LYS A 92 -2.55 -2.35 23.64
CA LYS A 92 -1.64 -2.40 24.80
C LYS A 92 -0.17 -2.60 24.45
N GLY A 93 0.16 -2.79 23.17
CA GLY A 93 1.53 -2.98 22.73
C GLY A 93 1.70 -2.99 21.22
N THR A 94 2.94 -3.19 20.79
CA THR A 94 3.37 -3.22 19.39
C THR A 94 4.09 -4.54 19.09
N GLN A 95 4.02 -4.98 17.84
CA GLN A 95 4.82 -6.12 17.35
C GLN A 95 5.13 -5.96 15.87
N GLY A 96 6.40 -5.68 15.56
CA GLY A 96 6.82 -5.23 14.24
C GLY A 96 6.09 -3.92 13.88
N MET A 97 5.68 -3.78 12.60
CA MET A 97 4.82 -2.69 12.13
C MET A 97 3.33 -2.98 12.36
N GLY A 98 2.95 -3.18 13.62
CA GLY A 98 1.58 -3.48 13.96
C GLY A 98 1.24 -3.26 15.43
N CYS A 99 -0.04 -3.03 15.69
CA CYS A 99 -0.58 -2.93 17.04
C CYS A 99 -1.06 -4.30 17.52
N GLN A 100 -0.87 -4.58 18.81
CA GLN A 100 -1.36 -5.80 19.44
C GLN A 100 -1.91 -5.56 20.84
N SER A 101 -2.84 -6.40 21.25
CA SER A 101 -3.28 -6.50 22.65
C SER A 101 -3.64 -7.94 22.96
N LEU A 102 -3.29 -8.40 24.16
CA LEU A 102 -3.79 -9.66 24.70
C LEU A 102 -5.32 -9.62 24.77
N ILE A 103 -5.96 -10.71 24.37
CA ILE A 103 -7.38 -10.95 24.57
C ILE A 103 -7.57 -11.42 26.01
N ASP A 104 -8.50 -10.79 26.71
CA ASP A 104 -9.04 -11.35 27.94
C ASP A 104 -10.07 -12.42 27.56
N LEU A 105 -9.72 -13.68 27.77
CA LEU A 105 -10.55 -14.82 27.35
C LEU A 105 -11.84 -14.93 28.17
N GLY A 106 -11.87 -14.39 29.40
CA GLY A 106 -13.09 -14.31 30.21
C GLY A 106 -14.05 -13.30 29.61
N ASP A 107 -13.58 -12.07 29.40
CA ASP A 107 -14.34 -10.98 28.73
C ASP A 107 -14.85 -11.41 27.35
N ALA A 108 -14.08 -12.19 26.59
CA ALA A 108 -14.51 -12.72 25.30
C ALA A 108 -15.63 -13.78 25.40
N CYS A 109 -15.62 -14.60 26.45
CA CYS A 109 -16.68 -15.55 26.73
C CYS A 109 -17.93 -14.86 27.26
N ASP A 110 -17.77 -13.94 28.21
CA ASP A 110 -18.84 -13.15 28.79
C ASP A 110 -19.64 -12.41 27.71
N LYS A 111 -18.91 -11.75 26.81
CA LYS A 111 -19.49 -11.03 25.68
C LYS A 111 -20.24 -11.93 24.69
N ARG A 112 -19.79 -13.17 24.48
CA ARG A 112 -20.44 -14.11 23.54
C ARG A 112 -21.86 -14.46 23.97
N PHE A 113 -22.07 -14.58 25.28
CA PHE A 113 -23.31 -15.08 25.88
C PHE A 113 -24.07 -14.01 26.67
N ASP A 114 -23.61 -12.76 26.63
CA ASP A 114 -24.19 -11.61 27.34
C ASP A 114 -24.42 -11.91 28.83
N ARG A 115 -23.37 -12.43 29.49
CA ARG A 115 -23.37 -12.81 30.91
C ARG A 115 -21.98 -12.61 31.50
N ASP A 116 -21.89 -12.52 32.82
CA ASP A 116 -20.61 -12.37 33.51
C ASP A 116 -20.14 -13.67 34.16
N GLY A 117 -18.81 -13.84 34.24
CA GLY A 117 -18.15 -14.89 35.01
C GLY A 117 -17.96 -16.22 34.26
N ASP A 118 -18.14 -16.22 32.95
CA ASP A 118 -17.70 -17.31 32.08
C ASP A 118 -16.17 -17.26 31.91
N THR A 119 -15.57 -18.44 31.75
CA THR A 119 -14.12 -18.58 31.58
C THR A 119 -13.83 -19.47 30.40
N MET A 120 -12.71 -19.21 29.71
CA MET A 120 -12.24 -20.12 28.67
C MET A 120 -11.38 -21.23 29.28
N LYS A 121 -11.70 -22.48 28.94
CA LYS A 121 -10.88 -23.66 29.26
C LYS A 121 -10.44 -24.34 27.98
N PHE A 122 -9.19 -24.80 27.96
CA PHE A 122 -8.64 -25.57 26.85
C PHE A 122 -8.74 -27.05 27.19
N THR A 123 -9.22 -27.87 26.25
CA THR A 123 -9.28 -29.33 26.46
C THR A 123 -7.94 -30.00 26.19
N GLU A 124 -7.08 -29.38 25.38
CA GLU A 124 -5.72 -29.86 25.10
C GLU A 124 -4.68 -28.82 25.55
N PRO A 125 -3.60 -29.22 26.27
CA PRO A 125 -2.60 -28.28 26.81
C PRO A 125 -1.70 -27.58 25.78
N ASP A 126 -1.67 -28.08 24.55
CA ASP A 126 -0.78 -27.58 23.50
C ASP A 126 -1.54 -26.99 22.30
N ASP A 127 -2.86 -27.17 22.24
CA ASP A 127 -3.68 -26.65 21.16
C ASP A 127 -4.55 -25.46 21.61
N PRO A 128 -4.19 -24.21 21.23
CA PRO A 128 -4.97 -23.02 21.55
C PRO A 128 -6.32 -22.95 20.84
N ASN A 129 -6.61 -23.85 19.89
CA ASN A 129 -7.89 -23.91 19.18
C ASN A 129 -8.94 -24.74 19.92
N THR A 130 -8.57 -25.44 20.98
CA THR A 130 -9.47 -26.28 21.79
C THR A 130 -10.21 -25.52 22.90
N GLY A 131 -10.16 -24.18 22.85
CA GLY A 131 -10.78 -23.33 23.86
C GLY A 131 -12.31 -23.37 23.80
N VAL A 132 -12.93 -23.74 24.91
CA VAL A 132 -14.38 -23.71 25.12
C VAL A 132 -14.72 -22.73 26.24
N CYS A 133 -15.84 -22.02 26.10
CA CYS A 133 -16.36 -21.21 27.19
C CYS A 133 -17.10 -22.10 28.19
N VAL A 134 -16.85 -21.86 29.47
CA VAL A 134 -17.39 -22.62 30.59
C VAL A 134 -17.96 -21.66 31.61
N THR A 135 -19.21 -21.91 31.98
CA THR A 135 -19.89 -21.12 33.03
C THR A 135 -19.27 -21.32 34.40
N ALA A 136 -19.57 -20.42 35.33
CA ALA A 136 -19.20 -20.58 36.74
C ALA A 136 -19.66 -21.93 37.36
N SER A 137 -20.75 -22.51 36.85
CA SER A 137 -21.25 -23.84 37.28
C SER A 137 -20.51 -25.03 36.63
N GLY A 138 -19.55 -24.78 35.75
CA GLY A 138 -18.78 -25.82 35.05
C GLY A 138 -19.47 -26.40 33.82
N ARG A 139 -20.64 -25.90 33.42
CA ARG A 139 -21.32 -26.32 32.18
C ARG A 139 -20.64 -25.65 30.98
N ASN A 140 -20.23 -26.46 30.00
CA ASN A 140 -19.70 -26.02 28.72
C ASN A 140 -20.82 -25.36 27.89
N THR A 141 -20.58 -24.17 27.36
CA THR A 141 -21.61 -23.39 26.65
C THR A 141 -21.49 -23.45 25.14
N GLU A 142 -20.28 -23.59 24.57
CA GLU A 142 -19.96 -23.88 23.15
C GLU A 142 -18.45 -23.62 22.87
N ILE A 143 -17.98 -23.78 21.63
CA ILE A 143 -16.61 -23.44 21.19
C ILE A 143 -16.39 -21.92 21.36
N GLY A 144 -15.39 -21.54 22.16
CA GLY A 144 -15.13 -20.15 22.52
C GLY A 144 -14.15 -19.43 21.60
N VAL A 145 -13.27 -20.19 20.94
CA VAL A 145 -12.19 -19.64 20.07
C VAL A 145 -12.76 -19.00 18.80
N ASP A 146 -13.85 -19.54 18.24
CA ASP A 146 -14.46 -19.03 17.01
C ASP A 146 -15.00 -17.60 17.15
N ASN A 147 -15.29 -17.16 18.37
CA ASN A 147 -15.75 -15.80 18.66
C ASN A 147 -14.60 -14.78 18.75
N LEU A 148 -13.35 -15.21 18.91
CA LEU A 148 -12.22 -14.30 19.15
C LEU A 148 -11.98 -13.30 18.00
N PRO A 149 -12.09 -13.69 16.71
CA PRO A 149 -12.01 -12.72 15.61
C PRO A 149 -13.09 -11.65 15.67
N GLU A 150 -14.33 -12.02 16.03
CA GLU A 150 -15.43 -11.07 16.15
C GLU A 150 -15.25 -10.15 17.34
N TYR A 151 -14.89 -10.70 18.50
CA TYR A 151 -14.52 -9.94 19.69
C TYR A 151 -13.46 -8.86 19.38
N CYS A 152 -12.39 -9.22 18.67
CA CYS A 152 -11.36 -8.25 18.29
C CYS A 152 -11.87 -7.15 17.36
N ARG A 153 -12.71 -7.49 16.36
CA ARG A 153 -13.29 -6.49 15.45
C ARG A 153 -14.20 -5.52 16.19
N GLU A 154 -14.98 -6.01 17.14
CA GLU A 154 -15.93 -5.19 17.87
C GLU A 154 -15.22 -4.29 18.91
N LYS A 155 -14.24 -4.85 19.65
CA LYS A 155 -13.43 -4.10 20.62
C LYS A 155 -12.65 -2.97 19.97
N TYR A 156 -12.14 -3.20 18.76
CA TYR A 156 -11.36 -2.24 17.98
C TYR A 156 -12.09 -1.77 16.73
N LYS A 157 -13.40 -1.48 16.83
CA LYS A 157 -14.27 -1.10 15.70
C LYS A 157 -13.79 0.08 14.85
N GLN A 158 -12.94 0.95 15.40
CA GLN A 158 -12.37 2.10 14.70
C GLN A 158 -11.15 1.73 13.85
N THR A 159 -10.63 0.52 13.99
CA THR A 159 -9.42 0.05 13.36
C THR A 159 -9.77 -1.01 12.31
N HIS A 160 -9.28 -0.83 11.08
CA HIS A 160 -9.54 -1.81 10.03
C HIS A 160 -8.65 -3.05 10.15
N LYS A 161 -9.15 -4.17 9.62
CA LYS A 161 -8.38 -5.43 9.43
C LYS A 161 -7.79 -6.04 10.71
N VAL A 162 -8.40 -5.79 11.88
CA VAL A 162 -8.01 -6.45 13.14
C VAL A 162 -8.33 -7.95 13.06
N LYS A 163 -7.38 -8.78 13.48
CA LYS A 163 -7.48 -10.24 13.51
C LYS A 163 -7.18 -10.76 14.91
N ALA A 164 -7.79 -11.90 15.28
CA ALA A 164 -7.35 -12.68 16.42
C ALA A 164 -6.27 -13.67 15.97
N LEU A 165 -5.16 -13.74 16.69
CA LEU A 165 -4.07 -14.67 16.44
C LEU A 165 -3.73 -15.43 17.73
N SER A 166 -3.47 -16.72 17.61
CA SER A 166 -2.95 -17.51 18.72
C SER A 166 -1.46 -17.22 18.92
N SER A 167 -1.06 -17.12 20.18
CA SER A 167 0.31 -16.98 20.65
C SER A 167 0.55 -18.09 21.68
N PRO A 168 1.47 -19.02 21.42
CA PRO A 168 1.73 -20.11 22.36
C PRO A 168 2.27 -19.64 23.72
N PRO A 169 2.01 -20.37 24.82
CA PRO A 169 0.92 -21.33 25.00
C PRO A 169 -0.40 -20.62 25.39
N HIS A 170 -1.52 -21.01 24.79
CA HIS A 170 -2.89 -20.57 25.15
C HIS A 170 -3.19 -19.07 25.23
N LYS A 171 -2.37 -18.22 24.62
CA LYS A 171 -2.66 -16.79 24.54
C LYS A 171 -3.30 -16.49 23.20
N TRP A 172 -4.24 -15.57 23.22
CA TRP A 172 -4.77 -14.98 21.99
C TRP A 172 -4.52 -13.48 22.03
N ILE A 173 -4.22 -12.91 20.87
CA ILE A 173 -3.99 -11.48 20.72
C ILE A 173 -4.89 -10.93 19.62
N CYS A 174 -5.43 -9.74 19.83
CA CYS A 174 -5.93 -8.92 18.74
C CYS A 174 -4.75 -8.20 18.10
N ARG A 175 -4.55 -8.37 16.80
CA ARG A 175 -3.47 -7.76 16.04
C ARG A 175 -3.99 -7.06 14.79
N THR A 176 -3.38 -5.93 14.44
CA THR A 176 -3.54 -5.30 13.13
C THR A 176 -2.20 -4.84 12.58
N ALA A 177 -2.06 -4.84 11.25
CA ALA A 177 -0.91 -4.25 10.58
C ALA A 177 -1.14 -2.74 10.44
N VAL A 178 -0.07 -1.96 10.61
CA VAL A 178 -0.13 -0.51 10.56
C VAL A 178 0.72 -0.01 9.40
N ASP A 179 0.15 0.91 8.63
CA ASP A 179 0.87 1.61 7.57
C ASP A 179 1.75 2.70 8.21
N PRO A 180 3.08 2.69 8.01
CA PRO A 180 3.98 3.71 8.55
C PRO A 180 3.62 5.13 8.09
N THR A 181 3.10 5.31 6.88
CA THR A 181 2.64 6.61 6.37
C THR A 181 1.43 7.13 7.14
N LEU A 182 0.53 6.23 7.53
CA LEU A 182 -0.61 6.59 8.37
C LEU A 182 -0.15 7.02 9.77
N VAL A 183 0.87 6.38 10.32
CA VAL A 183 1.45 6.78 11.62
C VAL A 183 2.14 8.14 11.52
N CYS A 184 2.92 8.37 10.46
CA CYS A 184 3.60 9.64 10.25
C CYS A 184 2.60 10.81 10.10
N SER A 185 1.57 10.63 9.28
CA SER A 185 0.53 11.65 9.10
C SER A 185 -0.27 11.91 10.38
N TRP A 186 -0.52 10.88 11.20
CA TRP A 186 -1.12 11.03 12.52
C TRP A 186 -0.18 11.73 13.52
N HIS A 187 1.09 11.35 13.60
CA HIS A 187 2.02 11.85 14.61
C HIS A 187 2.41 13.32 14.33
N TYR A 188 2.76 13.64 13.09
CA TYR A 188 3.19 14.99 12.68
C TYR A 188 2.03 15.87 12.20
N GLN A 189 0.80 15.37 12.20
CA GLN A 189 -0.41 16.10 11.78
C GLN A 189 -0.33 16.69 10.35
N SER A 190 0.48 16.07 9.48
CA SER A 190 0.70 16.51 8.10
C SER A 190 0.21 15.44 7.13
N ARG A 191 -0.57 15.85 6.12
CA ARG A 191 -1.06 14.93 5.08
C ARG A 191 0.05 14.53 4.09
N ASP A 192 1.11 15.31 4.05
CA ASP A 192 2.26 15.10 3.18
C ASP A 192 3.37 14.32 3.90
N ALA A 193 3.13 13.90 5.16
CA ALA A 193 4.06 13.06 5.90
C ALA A 193 3.94 11.59 5.47
N VAL A 194 5.06 11.02 5.02
CA VAL A 194 5.19 9.64 4.57
C VAL A 194 6.16 8.87 5.45
N GLY A 195 5.89 7.58 5.64
CA GLY A 195 6.76 6.68 6.38
C GLY A 195 7.62 5.86 5.42
N ARG A 196 8.93 5.95 5.54
CA ARG A 196 9.89 5.20 4.73
C ARG A 196 10.90 4.49 5.63
N LYS A 197 11.36 3.32 5.20
CA LYS A 197 12.47 2.65 5.86
C LYS A 197 13.76 3.31 5.38
N ASP A 198 14.54 3.81 6.32
CA ASP A 198 15.85 4.40 6.06
C ASP A 198 16.82 3.30 5.61
N ASP A 199 17.50 3.50 4.48
CA ASP A 199 18.39 2.51 3.88
C ASP A 199 19.70 2.31 4.68
N VAL A 200 20.05 3.26 5.57
CA VAL A 200 21.28 3.22 6.35
C VAL A 200 21.03 2.54 7.70
N ASP A 201 20.03 3.02 8.43
CA ASP A 201 19.76 2.55 9.80
C ASP A 201 18.75 1.40 9.83
N GLU A 202 18.13 1.07 8.70
CA GLU A 202 17.00 0.15 8.59
C GLU A 202 15.80 0.49 9.49
N GLN A 203 15.71 1.74 9.95
CA GLN A 203 14.63 2.21 10.82
C GLN A 203 13.54 2.90 10.02
N TRP A 204 12.30 2.80 10.49
CA TRP A 204 11.20 3.56 9.92
C TRP A 204 11.28 5.02 10.38
N LYS A 205 11.41 5.93 9.42
CA LYS A 205 11.43 7.38 9.62
C LYS A 205 10.29 8.03 8.84
N CYS A 206 9.90 9.21 9.29
CA CYS A 206 8.89 10.05 8.69
C CYS A 206 9.54 11.19 7.91
N TYR A 207 9.03 11.44 6.71
CA TYR A 207 9.49 12.50 5.84
C TYR A 207 8.30 13.33 5.37
N GLU A 208 8.48 14.63 5.16
CA GLU A 208 7.48 15.49 4.55
C GLU A 208 7.79 15.67 3.05
N GLU A 209 6.83 15.32 2.20
CA GLU A 209 6.93 15.47 0.75
C GLU A 209 6.13 16.69 0.27
N LYS A 210 6.77 17.86 0.21
CA LYS A 210 6.12 19.05 -0.35
C LYS A 210 6.23 19.05 -1.86
N ARG A 211 5.09 19.07 -2.56
CA ARG A 211 5.03 19.38 -3.99
C ARG A 211 5.20 20.88 -4.18
N LEU A 212 6.33 21.28 -4.78
CA LEU A 212 6.55 22.65 -5.26
C LEU A 212 5.58 23.00 -6.40
#